data_AF-A0A3E0N1B1-F1
#
_entry.id   AF-A0A3E0N1B1-F1
#
_cell.length_a   1.000
_cell.length_b   1.000
_cell.length_c   1.000
_cell.angle_alpha   90.00
_cell.angle_beta   90.00
_cell.angle_gamma   90.00
#
_symmetry.space_group_name_H-M   'P 1'
#
loop_
_entity.id
_entity.type
_entity.pdbx_description
1 polymer ?
#
loop_
_entity_poly.entity_id
_entity_poly.type
_entity_poly.pdbx_seq_one_letter_code
_entity_poly.pdbx_strand_id
1 'polypeptide(L)'
;MNILNIDFDEIYRRHLCRHSQFGLNLTHLIAVAGTYFGLFGLAYWLADFLPINPDWIVLGILAVYFVVLAFNIPVRVFLVNVISILLILALFKVVPLGPWWLYPWVYLVLIVLCHQFQNWTHKFYTKHRDMSEFAEKYPKGFTLFILLSLYELPILLNYLAFDRKNWTA
;
A
#
# COMPACT_ATOMS: atom_id res chain seq x y z
N MET A 1 -4.19 -3.52 20.22
CA MET A 1 -3.11 -3.15 19.27
C MET A 1 -3.16 -1.65 19.06
N ASN A 2 -2.11 -0.92 19.42
CA ASN A 2 -2.05 0.54 19.23
C ASN A 2 -1.43 0.82 17.86
N ILE A 3 -2.18 1.38 16.91
CA ILE A 3 -1.70 1.62 15.53
C ILE A 3 -0.55 2.64 15.49
N LEU A 4 -0.45 3.51 16.50
CA LEU A 4 0.60 4.51 16.64
C LEU A 4 1.87 3.99 17.31
N ASN A 5 1.85 2.77 17.84
CA ASN A 5 3.00 2.13 18.47
C ASN A 5 3.08 0.66 18.03
N ILE A 6 3.58 0.48 16.81
CA ILE A 6 3.72 -0.76 16.09
C ILE A 6 5.19 -1.04 15.85
N ASP A 7 5.62 -2.27 16.14
CA ASP A 7 6.94 -2.75 15.74
C ASP A 7 6.93 -3.09 14.23
N PHE A 8 7.54 -2.22 13.43
CA PHE A 8 7.64 -2.42 11.99
C PHE A 8 8.45 -3.66 11.62
N ASP A 9 9.51 -3.98 12.35
CA ASP A 9 10.35 -5.16 12.08
C ASP A 9 9.56 -6.45 12.34
N GLU A 10 8.68 -6.45 13.34
CA GLU A 10 7.77 -7.55 13.59
C GLU A 10 6.77 -7.77 12.45
N ILE A 11 6.09 -6.69 11.99
CA ILE A 11 5.14 -6.82 10.86
C ILE A 11 5.89 -7.20 9.58
N TYR A 12 7.08 -6.66 9.37
CA TYR A 12 7.93 -7.01 8.24
C TYR A 12 8.30 -8.49 8.23
N ARG A 13 8.72 -9.05 9.37
CA ARG A 13 8.97 -10.50 9.50
C ARG A 13 7.72 -11.33 9.24
N ARG A 14 6.57 -10.91 9.76
CA ARG A 14 5.28 -11.53 9.48
C ARG A 14 4.98 -11.52 7.98
N HIS A 15 5.20 -10.41 7.29
CA HIS A 15 5.02 -10.31 5.84
C HIS A 15 5.89 -11.33 5.10
N LEU A 16 7.19 -11.41 5.44
CA LEU A 16 8.10 -12.36 4.83
C LEU A 16 7.67 -13.83 4.98
N CYS A 17 6.94 -14.18 6.03
CA CYS A 17 6.41 -15.54 6.17
C CYS A 17 5.39 -15.89 5.07
N ARG A 18 4.65 -14.93 4.53
CA ARG A 18 3.69 -15.15 3.42
C ARG A 18 4.21 -14.69 2.07
N HIS A 19 5.09 -13.70 2.06
CA HIS A 19 5.53 -12.98 0.87
C HIS A 19 7.06 -12.90 0.86
N SER A 20 7.74 -14.05 0.91
CA SER A 20 9.21 -14.08 0.85
C SER A 20 9.76 -13.98 -0.58
N GLN A 21 8.95 -14.29 -1.59
CA GLN A 21 9.40 -14.40 -2.98
C GLN A 21 9.46 -13.02 -3.65
N PHE A 22 10.56 -12.74 -4.36
CA PHE A 22 10.77 -11.45 -5.02
C PHE A 22 9.64 -11.08 -5.99
N GLY A 23 9.29 -12.01 -6.88
CA GLY A 23 8.24 -11.78 -7.88
C GLY A 23 6.89 -11.45 -7.27
N LEU A 24 6.54 -12.05 -6.14
CA LEU A 24 5.32 -11.77 -5.39
C LEU A 24 5.34 -10.35 -4.80
N ASN A 25 6.45 -9.93 -4.19
CA ASN A 25 6.57 -8.58 -3.65
C ASN A 25 6.53 -7.51 -4.75
N LEU A 26 7.16 -7.77 -5.89
CA LEU A 26 7.13 -6.87 -7.03
C LEU A 26 5.71 -6.73 -7.60
N THR A 27 5.00 -7.85 -7.81
CA THR A 27 3.61 -7.80 -8.31
C THR A 27 2.67 -7.16 -7.29
N HIS A 28 2.91 -7.38 -6.00
CA HIS A 28 2.17 -6.73 -4.92
C HIS A 28 2.42 -5.22 -4.90
N LEU A 29 3.67 -4.76 -5.10
CA LEU A 29 3.96 -3.33 -5.22
C LEU A 29 3.20 -2.69 -6.39
N ILE A 30 3.16 -3.36 -7.54
CA ILE A 30 2.39 -2.88 -8.72
C ILE A 30 0.90 -2.78 -8.38
N ALA A 31 0.33 -3.79 -7.72
CA ALA A 31 -1.07 -3.79 -7.31
C ALA A 31 -1.38 -2.67 -6.31
N VAL A 32 -0.51 -2.46 -5.33
CA VAL A 32 -0.64 -1.38 -4.33
C VAL A 32 -0.52 -0.02 -5.02
N ALA A 33 0.46 0.18 -5.90
CA ALA A 33 0.60 1.43 -6.64
C ALA A 33 -0.64 1.76 -7.49
N GLY A 34 -1.19 0.76 -8.20
CA GLY A 34 -2.45 0.93 -8.93
C GLY A 34 -3.66 1.20 -8.02
N THR A 35 -3.68 0.63 -6.81
CA THR A 35 -4.71 0.93 -5.80
C THR A 35 -4.58 2.39 -5.32
N TYR A 36 -3.39 2.87 -4.99
CA TYR A 36 -3.15 4.28 -4.64
C TYR A 36 -3.58 5.22 -5.78
N PHE A 37 -3.25 4.87 -7.03
CA PHE A 37 -3.69 5.62 -8.21
C PHE A 37 -5.22 5.71 -8.29
N GLY A 38 -5.93 4.59 -8.07
CA GLY A 38 -7.39 4.56 -7.99
C GLY A 38 -7.94 5.38 -6.83
N LEU A 39 -7.32 5.30 -5.65
CA LEU A 39 -7.73 6.09 -4.48
C LEU A 39 -7.55 7.59 -4.69
N PHE A 40 -6.48 8.03 -5.36
CA PHE A 40 -6.34 9.43 -5.76
C PHE A 40 -7.45 9.82 -6.72
N GLY A 41 -7.72 9.02 -7.75
CA GLY A 41 -8.84 9.28 -8.67
C GLY A 41 -10.19 9.46 -7.97
N LEU A 42 -10.49 8.59 -6.99
CA LEU A 42 -11.71 8.69 -6.19
C LEU A 42 -11.71 9.91 -5.26
N ALA A 43 -10.58 10.26 -4.67
CA ALA A 43 -10.45 11.44 -3.83
C ALA A 43 -10.69 12.74 -4.62
N TYR A 44 -10.12 12.85 -5.83
CA TYR A 44 -10.35 13.98 -6.73
C TYR A 44 -11.81 14.05 -7.20
N TRP A 45 -12.38 12.91 -7.59
CA TRP A 45 -13.78 12.86 -7.98
C TRP A 45 -14.72 13.27 -6.82
N LEU A 46 -14.45 12.82 -5.60
CA LEU A 46 -15.24 13.22 -4.42
C LEU A 46 -15.06 14.70 -4.09
N ALA A 47 -13.85 15.22 -4.27
CA ALA A 47 -13.53 16.62 -4.06
C ALA A 47 -14.28 17.56 -5.00
N ASP A 48 -14.67 17.12 -6.20
CA ASP A 48 -15.49 17.92 -7.12
C ASP A 48 -16.86 18.30 -6.52
N PHE A 49 -17.34 17.58 -5.50
CA PHE A 49 -18.57 17.88 -4.77
C PHE A 49 -18.36 18.80 -3.56
N LEU A 50 -17.12 19.15 -3.25
CA LEU A 50 -16.77 19.97 -2.09
C LEU A 50 -16.22 21.33 -2.57
N PRO A 51 -16.49 22.43 -1.85
CA PRO A 51 -15.93 23.75 -2.18
C PRO A 51 -14.47 23.86 -1.70
N ILE A 52 -13.64 22.83 -1.92
CA ILE A 52 -12.26 22.72 -1.46
C ILE A 52 -11.42 22.22 -2.63
N ASN A 53 -10.25 22.81 -2.85
CA ASN A 53 -9.35 22.30 -3.88
C ASN A 53 -8.95 20.84 -3.58
N PRO A 54 -9.13 19.90 -4.52
CA PRO A 54 -8.82 18.47 -4.33
C PRO A 54 -7.39 18.22 -3.83
N ASP A 55 -6.44 19.06 -4.20
CA ASP A 55 -5.05 18.97 -3.76
C ASP A 55 -4.95 19.03 -2.22
N TRP A 56 -5.74 19.90 -1.57
CA TRP A 56 -5.75 20.03 -0.11
C TRP A 56 -6.33 18.80 0.58
N ILE A 57 -7.34 18.17 -0.02
CA ILE A 57 -7.95 16.95 0.53
C ILE A 57 -6.92 15.82 0.48
N VAL A 58 -6.27 15.63 -0.66
CA VAL A 58 -5.24 14.59 -0.82
C VAL A 58 -4.04 14.86 0.08
N LEU A 59 -3.56 16.10 0.16
CA LEU A 59 -2.48 16.48 1.07
C LEU A 59 -2.85 16.24 2.54
N GLY A 60 -4.09 16.54 2.95
CA GLY A 60 -4.58 16.28 4.30
C GLY A 60 -4.57 14.79 4.65
N ILE A 61 -5.10 13.94 3.75
CA ILE A 61 -5.09 12.48 3.92
C ILE A 61 -3.66 11.95 4.00
N LEU A 62 -2.79 12.38 3.08
CA LEU A 62 -1.39 11.98 3.05
C LEU A 62 -0.63 12.47 4.29
N ALA A 63 -0.91 13.68 4.79
CA ALA A 63 -0.29 14.19 6.01
C ALA A 63 -0.62 13.30 7.21
N VAL A 64 -1.90 12.93 7.39
CA VAL A 64 -2.30 11.99 8.45
C VAL A 64 -1.59 10.64 8.29
N TYR A 65 -1.55 10.10 7.07
CA TYR A 65 -0.86 8.86 6.77
C TYR A 65 0.63 8.92 7.12
N PHE A 66 1.34 9.97 6.70
CA PHE A 66 2.75 10.15 6.96
C PHE A 66 3.04 10.38 8.44
N VAL A 67 2.19 11.09 9.17
CA VAL A 67 2.33 11.25 10.63
C VAL A 67 2.29 9.88 11.30
N VAL A 68 1.32 9.03 10.94
CA VAL A 68 1.25 7.66 11.49
C VAL A 68 2.53 6.88 11.17
N LEU A 69 3.00 6.93 9.93
CA LEU A 69 4.21 6.20 9.55
C LEU A 69 5.48 6.72 10.22
N ALA A 70 5.62 8.04 10.37
CA ALA A 70 6.84 8.66 10.91
C ALA A 70 7.19 8.17 12.31
N PHE A 71 6.19 7.76 13.10
CA PHE A 71 6.39 7.21 14.45
C PHE A 71 6.71 5.71 14.47
N ASN A 72 6.46 4.98 13.37
CA ASN A 72 6.42 3.52 13.39
C ASN A 72 7.45 2.87 12.46
N ILE A 73 7.99 3.57 11.46
CA ILE A 73 8.89 2.95 10.46
C ILE A 73 10.28 3.60 10.44
N PRO A 74 11.33 2.87 10.02
CA PRO A 74 12.68 3.44 9.88
C PRO A 74 12.71 4.61 8.89
N VAL A 75 13.47 5.67 9.19
CA VAL A 75 13.56 6.90 8.39
C VAL A 75 13.86 6.63 6.91
N ARG A 76 14.77 5.68 6.62
CA ARG A 76 15.10 5.30 5.23
C ARG A 76 13.89 4.74 4.46
N VAL A 77 13.03 3.96 5.13
CA VAL A 77 11.81 3.39 4.54
C VAL A 77 10.77 4.49 4.37
N PHE A 78 10.65 5.37 5.36
CA PHE A 78 9.78 6.54 5.30
C PHE A 78 10.11 7.43 4.09
N LEU A 79 11.39 7.75 3.87
CA LEU A 79 11.81 8.58 2.73
C LEU A 79 11.47 7.94 1.38
N VAL A 80 11.75 6.64 1.22
CA VAL A 80 11.39 5.93 -0.02
C VAL A 80 9.87 5.89 -0.20
N ASN A 81 9.11 5.71 0.88
CA ASN A 81 7.65 5.73 0.85
C ASN A 81 7.08 7.09 0.43
N VAL A 82 7.63 8.19 0.95
CA VAL A 82 7.27 9.55 0.52
C VAL A 82 7.54 9.73 -0.97
N ILE A 83 8.75 9.37 -1.43
CA ILE A 83 9.12 9.48 -2.85
C ILE A 83 8.17 8.65 -3.73
N SER A 84 7.89 7.40 -3.35
CA SER A 84 6.99 6.53 -4.09
C SER A 84 5.57 7.11 -4.20
N ILE A 85 5.02 7.64 -3.12
CA ILE A 85 3.69 8.28 -3.13
C ILE A 85 3.68 9.53 -4.02
N LEU A 86 4.72 10.37 -3.93
CA LEU A 86 4.83 11.57 -4.78
C LEU A 86 4.94 11.19 -6.27
N LEU A 87 5.66 10.12 -6.60
CA LEU A 87 5.74 9.61 -7.96
C LEU A 87 4.39 9.08 -8.47
N ILE A 88 3.65 8.34 -7.64
CA ILE A 88 2.31 7.85 -8.01
C ILE A 88 1.34 9.03 -8.18
N LEU A 89 1.41 10.04 -7.31
CA LEU A 89 0.58 11.24 -7.41
C LEU A 89 0.94 12.07 -8.66
N ALA A 90 2.23 12.22 -8.97
CA ALA A 90 2.69 12.89 -10.18
C ALA A 90 2.22 12.13 -11.43
N LEU A 91 2.33 10.79 -11.43
CA LEU A 91 1.82 9.94 -12.49
C LEU A 91 0.31 10.12 -12.67
N PHE A 92 -0.45 10.15 -11.58
CA PHE A 92 -1.88 10.41 -11.59
C PHE A 92 -2.23 11.75 -12.25
N LYS A 93 -1.46 12.81 -11.96
CA LYS A 93 -1.68 14.16 -12.52
C LYS A 93 -1.41 14.27 -14.01
N VAL A 94 -0.54 13.43 -14.58
CA VAL A 94 -0.20 13.49 -16.01
C VAL A 94 -1.06 12.55 -16.86
N VAL A 95 -1.78 11.61 -16.26
CA VAL A 95 -2.70 10.74 -17.00
C VAL A 95 -3.91 11.56 -17.42
N PRO A 96 -4.22 11.62 -18.73
CA PRO A 96 -5.34 12.40 -19.23
C PRO A 96 -6.64 11.87 -18.63
N LEU A 97 -7.40 12.79 -18.06
CA LEU A 97 -8.70 12.48 -17.47
C LEU A 97 -9.73 12.36 -18.60
N GLY A 98 -10.49 11.25 -18.63
CA GLY A 98 -11.52 10.98 -19.66
C GLY A 98 -12.83 11.79 -19.46
N PRO A 99 -14.01 11.22 -19.71
CA PRO A 99 -15.28 11.84 -19.29
C PRO A 99 -15.50 11.71 -17.76
N TRP A 100 -15.83 12.82 -17.09
CA TRP A 100 -15.97 12.89 -15.62
C TRP A 100 -16.92 11.85 -15.00
N TRP A 101 -17.99 11.46 -15.71
CA TRP A 101 -18.99 10.49 -15.25
C TRP A 101 -18.46 9.04 -15.26
N LEU A 102 -17.40 8.76 -16.02
CA LEU A 102 -16.74 7.46 -16.03
C LEU A 102 -15.69 7.32 -14.92
N TYR A 103 -15.21 8.43 -14.35
CA TYR A 103 -14.09 8.43 -13.40
C TYR A 103 -14.29 7.49 -12.22
N PRO A 104 -15.38 7.58 -11.45
CA PRO A 104 -15.50 6.74 -10.25
C PRO A 104 -15.49 5.26 -10.62
N TRP A 105 -16.12 4.88 -11.74
CA TRP A 105 -16.16 3.51 -12.22
C TRP A 105 -14.80 3.00 -12.69
N VAL A 106 -14.06 3.82 -13.45
CA VAL A 106 -12.71 3.46 -13.92
C VAL A 106 -11.78 3.21 -12.73
N TYR A 107 -11.79 4.09 -11.73
CA TYR A 107 -10.93 3.94 -10.55
C TYR A 107 -11.37 2.80 -9.62
N LEU A 108 -12.67 2.59 -9.43
CA LEU A 108 -13.18 1.44 -8.68
C LEU A 108 -12.82 0.12 -9.36
N VAL A 109 -13.03 0.03 -10.68
CA VAL A 109 -12.64 -1.15 -11.46
C VAL A 109 -11.14 -1.37 -11.38
N LEU A 110 -10.32 -0.33 -11.47
CA LEU A 110 -8.87 -0.44 -11.31
C LEU A 110 -8.51 -1.03 -9.93
N ILE A 111 -9.09 -0.54 -8.84
CA ILE A 111 -8.86 -1.08 -7.49
C ILE A 111 -9.23 -2.57 -7.42
N VAL A 112 -10.40 -2.94 -7.96
CA VAL A 112 -10.83 -4.34 -8.02
C VAL A 112 -9.87 -5.19 -8.85
N LEU A 113 -9.43 -4.70 -10.00
CA LEU A 113 -8.46 -5.40 -10.85
C LEU A 113 -7.12 -5.58 -10.16
N CYS A 114 -6.61 -4.56 -9.44
CA CYS A 114 -5.40 -4.66 -8.64
C CYS A 114 -5.54 -5.73 -7.55
N HIS A 115 -6.69 -5.77 -6.86
CA HIS A 115 -6.97 -6.80 -5.86
C HIS A 115 -7.01 -8.22 -6.47
N GLN A 116 -7.70 -8.38 -7.60
CA GLN A 116 -7.76 -9.66 -8.31
C GLN A 116 -6.39 -10.08 -8.84
N PHE A 117 -5.61 -9.14 -9.37
CA PHE A 117 -4.24 -9.38 -9.81
C PHE A 117 -3.36 -9.86 -8.65
N GLN A 118 -3.44 -9.23 -7.49
CA GLN A 118 -2.74 -9.66 -6.29
C GLN A 118 -3.13 -11.09 -5.90
N ASN A 119 -4.43 -11.40 -5.81
CA ASN A 119 -4.92 -12.75 -5.50
C ASN A 119 -4.48 -13.79 -6.54
N TRP A 120 -4.44 -13.41 -7.82
CA TRP A 120 -3.97 -14.26 -8.90
C TRP A 120 -2.48 -14.56 -8.77
N THR A 121 -1.65 -13.55 -8.49
CA THR A 121 -0.20 -13.74 -8.30
C THR A 121 0.12 -14.68 -7.14
N HIS A 122 -0.67 -14.63 -6.07
CA HIS A 122 -0.58 -15.57 -4.94
C HIS A 122 -0.77 -17.05 -5.32
N LYS A 123 -1.42 -17.35 -6.46
CA LYS A 123 -1.56 -18.73 -6.95
C LYS A 123 -0.26 -19.27 -7.56
N PHE A 124 0.63 -18.40 -8.03
CA PHE A 124 1.93 -18.78 -8.61
C PHE A 124 3.04 -18.79 -7.56
N TYR A 125 2.93 -17.95 -6.53
CA TYR A 125 3.91 -17.83 -5.46
C TYR A 125 3.39 -18.46 -4.17
N THR A 126 3.60 -19.77 -4.02
CA THR A 126 3.02 -20.60 -2.96
C THR A 126 3.94 -20.82 -1.76
N LYS A 127 5.14 -20.23 -1.75
CA LYS A 127 6.09 -20.42 -0.66
C LYS A 127 5.61 -19.70 0.60
N HIS A 128 5.36 -20.47 1.65
CA HIS A 128 4.97 -19.96 2.95
C HIS A 128 5.93 -20.51 4.02
N ARG A 129 6.25 -19.68 5.02
CA ARG A 129 6.98 -20.08 6.22
C ARG A 129 6.00 -20.16 7.39
N ASP A 130 6.44 -20.78 8.48
CA ASP A 130 5.67 -20.87 9.70
C ASP A 130 5.25 -19.47 10.19
N MET A 131 3.98 -19.35 10.58
CA MET A 131 3.36 -18.13 11.09
C MET A 131 2.82 -18.29 12.51
N SER A 132 3.10 -19.41 13.17
CA SER A 132 2.58 -19.73 14.50
C SER A 132 2.85 -18.62 15.51
N GLU A 133 4.06 -18.04 15.49
CA GLU A 133 4.46 -16.89 16.33
C GLU A 133 3.55 -15.65 16.15
N PHE A 134 3.05 -15.40 14.94
CA PHE A 134 2.27 -14.21 14.62
C PHE A 134 0.75 -14.45 14.66
N ALA A 135 0.30 -15.70 14.67
CA ALA A 135 -1.11 -16.05 14.53
C ALA A 135 -1.95 -15.55 15.71
N GLU A 136 -1.40 -15.62 16.93
CA GLU A 136 -2.08 -15.20 18.16
C GLU A 136 -2.14 -13.67 18.29
N LYS A 137 -1.03 -12.98 17.96
CA LYS A 137 -0.93 -11.51 18.07
C LYS A 137 -1.64 -10.76 16.95
N TYR A 138 -1.74 -11.37 15.77
CA TYR A 138 -2.37 -10.78 14.58
C TYR A 138 -3.50 -11.67 14.05
N PRO A 139 -4.61 -11.79 14.79
CA PRO A 139 -5.75 -12.58 14.34
C PRO A 139 -6.34 -11.98 13.06
N LYS A 140 -6.88 -12.85 12.19
CA LYS A 140 -7.59 -12.40 11.00
C LYS A 140 -8.80 -11.56 11.41
N GLY A 141 -8.95 -10.38 10.83
CA GLY A 141 -10.05 -9.49 11.12
C GLY A 141 -9.79 -8.06 10.64
N PHE A 142 -10.74 -7.17 10.95
CA PHE A 142 -10.73 -5.78 10.52
C PHE A 142 -9.49 -5.01 11.01
N THR A 143 -9.08 -5.24 12.25
CA THR A 143 -7.90 -4.60 12.85
C THR A 143 -6.61 -4.93 12.08
N LEU A 144 -6.42 -6.20 11.70
CA LEU A 144 -5.30 -6.61 10.88
C LEU A 144 -5.41 -6.05 9.46
N PHE A 145 -6.62 -5.96 8.91
CA PHE A 145 -6.84 -5.35 7.60
C PHE A 145 -6.42 -3.87 7.57
N ILE A 146 -6.80 -3.07 8.58
CA ILE A 146 -6.35 -1.68 8.70
C ILE A 146 -4.84 -1.60 8.82
N LEU A 147 -4.26 -2.41 9.71
CA LEU A 147 -2.82 -2.45 9.93
C LEU A 147 -2.07 -2.72 8.62
N LEU A 148 -2.44 -3.78 7.91
CA LEU A 148 -1.81 -4.12 6.64
C LEU A 148 -2.04 -3.01 5.62
N SER A 149 -3.25 -2.46 5.50
CA SER A 149 -3.52 -1.35 4.56
C SER A 149 -2.61 -0.14 4.78
N LEU A 150 -2.27 0.17 6.03
CA LEU A 150 -1.35 1.27 6.36
C LEU A 150 0.12 0.92 6.07
N TYR A 151 0.55 -0.28 6.45
CA TYR A 151 1.95 -0.67 6.44
C TYR A 151 2.39 -1.46 5.19
N GLU A 152 1.47 -1.85 4.30
CA GLU A 152 1.80 -2.70 3.13
C GLU A 152 2.83 -2.03 2.22
N LEU A 153 2.59 -0.78 1.82
CA LEU A 153 3.52 -0.05 0.95
C LEU A 153 4.93 0.07 1.57
N PRO A 154 5.10 0.56 2.82
CA PRO A 154 6.44 0.64 3.40
C PRO A 154 7.09 -0.73 3.61
N ILE A 155 6.33 -1.80 3.87
CA ILE A 155 6.85 -3.18 3.95
C ILE A 155 7.43 -3.61 2.59
N LEU A 156 6.66 -3.43 1.51
CA LEU A 156 7.09 -3.79 0.16
C LEU A 156 8.31 -2.97 -0.28
N LEU A 157 8.33 -1.68 0.03
CA LEU A 157 9.46 -0.81 -0.25
C LEU A 157 10.69 -1.17 0.58
N ASN A 158 10.52 -1.58 1.85
CA ASN A 158 11.65 -2.07 2.64
C ASN A 158 12.27 -3.34 2.03
N TYR A 159 11.42 -4.28 1.61
CA TYR A 159 11.86 -5.52 0.95
C TYR A 159 12.63 -5.23 -0.35
N LEU A 160 12.09 -4.36 -1.21
CA LEU A 160 12.65 -4.09 -2.54
C LEU A 160 13.83 -3.12 -2.48
N ALA A 161 13.82 -2.10 -1.62
CA ALA A 161 14.90 -1.13 -1.58
C ALA A 161 16.09 -1.60 -0.74
N PHE A 162 15.83 -2.30 0.38
CA PHE A 162 16.85 -2.52 1.42
C PHE A 162 17.14 -3.99 1.75
N ASP A 163 16.30 -4.93 1.35
CA ASP A 163 16.44 -6.36 1.71
C ASP A 163 16.74 -7.28 0.52
N ARG A 164 17.72 -6.87 -0.30
CA ARG A 164 18.14 -7.62 -1.49
C ARG A 164 18.62 -9.05 -1.18
N LYS A 165 19.08 -9.30 0.05
CA LYS A 165 19.54 -10.62 0.49
C LYS A 165 18.42 -11.66 0.45
N ASN A 166 17.17 -11.24 0.69
CA ASN A 166 16.01 -12.11 0.68
C ASN A 166 15.37 -12.28 -0.72
N TRP A 167 15.94 -11.68 -1.77
CA TRP A 167 15.40 -11.81 -3.14
C TRP A 167 15.62 -13.20 -3.76
N THR A 168 16.72 -13.86 -3.38
CA THR A 168 17.13 -15.17 -3.92
C THR A 168 16.74 -16.34 -3.01
N ALA A 169 16.07 -16.06 -1.88
CA ALA A 169 15.85 -17.01 -0.80
C ALA A 169 14.62 -17.91 -1.01
#